data_AF-A0A531KGU9-F1
#
_entry.id   AF-A0A531KGU9-F1
#
_cell.length_a   1.000
_cell.length_b   1.000
_cell.length_c   1.000
_cell.angle_alpha   90.00
_cell.angle_beta   90.00
_cell.angle_gamma   90.00
#
_symmetry.space_group_name_H-M   'P 1'
#
loop_
_entity.id
_entity.type
_entity.pdbx_description
1 polymer ?
#
loop_
_entity_poly.entity_id
_entity_poly.type
_entity_poly.pdbx_seq_one_letter_code
_entity_poly.pdbx_strand_id
1 'polypeptide(L)'
;GRTIECLLYLVALAAFFLSVLRLRVAQVQALLPFFFMGVICNGLAGAIQYSLSDDIAIKGLLPFTINAGLFANENHFAALLFVSIPFVAYYGLFRGHLLSGSLGLVTLLLLLLAVGSRAGVLIGLAITVLSIVFLSARSRMSGLSILAVFIGLSAYTIGAWTKIDADAIDPAFGR
;
A
#
# COMPACT_ATOMS: atom_id res chain seq x y z
N GLY A 1 25.19 -0.61 -16.67
CA GLY A 1 23.91 -1.31 -16.48
C GLY A 1 22.94 -0.47 -15.69
N ARG A 2 23.10 -0.41 -14.36
CA ARG A 2 22.10 0.17 -13.43
C ARG A 2 21.65 1.61 -13.70
N THR A 3 22.53 2.51 -14.15
CA THR A 3 22.16 3.90 -14.42
C THR A 3 21.19 4.05 -15.59
N ILE A 4 21.36 3.26 -16.65
CA ILE A 4 20.48 3.26 -17.82
C ILE A 4 19.12 2.63 -17.48
N GLU A 5 19.12 1.54 -16.72
CA GLU A 5 17.91 0.90 -16.22
C GLU A 5 17.08 1.86 -15.35
N CYS A 6 17.71 2.53 -14.38
CA CYS A 6 17.05 3.54 -13.55
C CYS A 6 16.50 4.71 -14.39
N LEU A 7 17.25 5.13 -15.42
CA LEU A 7 16.81 6.20 -16.31
C LEU A 7 15.59 5.78 -17.15
N LEU A 8 15.53 4.54 -17.63
CA LEU A 8 14.37 4.01 -18.34
C LEU A 8 13.13 3.96 -17.45
N TYR A 9 13.25 3.50 -16.20
CA TYR A 9 12.14 3.52 -15.25
C TYR A 9 11.67 4.95 -14.95
N LEU A 10 12.59 5.89 -14.76
CA LEU A 10 12.27 7.28 -14.50
C LEU A 10 11.55 7.93 -15.69
N VAL A 11 12.02 7.70 -16.92
CA VAL A 11 11.40 8.23 -18.14
C VAL A 11 10.00 7.63 -18.34
N ALA A 12 9.83 6.32 -18.13
CA ALA A 12 8.52 5.68 -18.22
C ALA A 12 7.52 6.25 -17.20
N LEU A 13 7.98 6.47 -15.96
CA LEU A 13 7.14 7.02 -14.89
C LEU A 13 6.79 8.50 -15.16
N ALA A 14 7.75 9.28 -15.64
CA ALA A 14 7.52 10.67 -16.06
C ALA A 14 6.54 10.77 -17.23
N ALA A 15 6.69 9.92 -18.25
CA ALA A 15 5.78 9.88 -19.39
C ALA A 15 4.35 9.49 -18.98
N PHE A 16 4.20 8.51 -18.09
CA PHE A 16 2.91 8.13 -17.53
C PHE A 16 2.29 9.30 -16.74
N PHE A 17 3.05 9.94 -15.86
CA PHE A 17 2.59 11.08 -15.08
C PHE A 17 2.12 12.24 -15.96
N LEU A 18 2.92 12.62 -16.97
CA LEU A 18 2.55 13.65 -17.94
C LEU A 18 1.30 13.29 -18.74
N SER A 19 1.13 12.01 -19.08
CA SER A 19 -0.06 11.53 -19.77
C SER A 19 -1.31 11.64 -18.88
N VAL A 20 -1.19 11.29 -17.60
CA VAL A 20 -2.28 11.41 -16.62
C VAL A 20 -2.68 12.86 -16.40
N LEU A 21 -1.73 13.80 -16.36
CA LEU A 21 -2.03 15.24 -16.24
C LEU A 21 -2.86 15.80 -17.41
N ARG A 22 -2.79 15.18 -18.58
CA ARG A 22 -3.56 15.58 -19.76
C ARG A 22 -4.98 15.01 -19.79
N LEU A 23 -5.30 14.05 -18.92
CA LEU A 23 -6.61 13.42 -18.89
C LEU A 23 -7.66 14.32 -18.24
N ARG A 24 -8.89 14.28 -18.75
CA ARG A 24 -10.05 14.91 -18.10
C ARG A 24 -10.39 14.15 -16.81
N VAL A 25 -10.99 14.86 -15.84
CA VAL A 25 -11.39 14.29 -14.54
C VAL A 25 -12.19 12.99 -14.70
N ALA A 26 -13.13 12.94 -15.64
CA ALA A 26 -13.92 11.73 -15.92
C ALA A 26 -13.06 10.53 -16.38
N GLN A 27 -12.00 10.77 -17.14
CA GLN A 27 -11.09 9.73 -17.62
C GLN A 27 -10.16 9.25 -16.50
N VAL A 28 -9.69 10.16 -15.65
CA VAL A 28 -8.93 9.81 -14.44
C VAL A 28 -9.79 8.96 -13.50
N GLN A 29 -11.08 9.28 -13.38
CA GLN A 29 -12.02 8.48 -12.61
C GLN A 29 -12.28 7.09 -13.20
N ALA A 30 -12.15 6.92 -14.52
CA ALA A 30 -12.26 5.62 -15.18
C ALA A 30 -11.01 4.73 -14.96
N LEU A 31 -9.87 5.32 -14.58
CA LEU A 31 -8.65 4.56 -14.23
C LEU A 31 -8.68 3.98 -12.82
N LEU A 32 -9.48 4.56 -11.91
CA LEU A 32 -9.59 4.11 -10.52
C LEU A 32 -10.01 2.62 -10.39
N PRO A 33 -11.04 2.12 -11.10
CA PRO A 33 -11.38 0.69 -11.08
C PRO A 33 -10.24 -0.21 -11.54
N PHE A 34 -9.50 0.20 -12.58
CA PHE A 34 -8.35 -0.54 -13.07
C PHE A 34 -7.23 -0.59 -12.02
N PHE A 35 -6.96 0.54 -11.37
CA PHE A 35 -6.02 0.60 -10.26
C PHE A 35 -6.43 -0.33 -9.11
N PHE A 36 -7.69 -0.28 -8.66
CA PHE A 36 -8.15 -1.13 -7.57
C PHE A 36 -8.09 -2.62 -7.92
N MET A 37 -8.45 -3.02 -9.14
CA MET A 37 -8.24 -4.42 -9.56
C MET A 37 -6.77 -4.78 -9.59
N GLY A 38 -5.89 -3.88 -10.03
CA GLY A 38 -4.45 -4.07 -9.92
C GLY A 38 -4.01 -4.33 -8.49
N VAL A 39 -4.44 -3.49 -7.53
CA VAL A 39 -4.13 -3.64 -6.11
C VAL A 39 -4.67 -4.95 -5.55
N ILE A 40 -5.90 -5.34 -5.88
CA ILE A 40 -6.50 -6.59 -5.41
C ILE A 40 -5.76 -7.80 -5.99
N CYS A 41 -5.54 -7.86 -7.30
CA CYS A 41 -4.86 -8.97 -7.94
C CYS A 41 -3.41 -9.13 -7.42
N ASN A 42 -2.67 -8.03 -7.31
CA ASN A 42 -1.33 -8.05 -6.76
C ASN A 42 -1.32 -8.33 -5.25
N GLY A 43 -2.30 -7.81 -4.52
CA GLY A 43 -2.50 -8.09 -3.10
C GLY A 43 -2.74 -9.57 -2.83
N LEU A 44 -3.61 -10.21 -3.61
CA LEU A 44 -3.86 -11.65 -3.57
C LEU A 44 -2.61 -12.45 -3.97
N ALA A 45 -1.91 -12.05 -5.03
CA ALA A 45 -0.66 -12.68 -5.42
C ALA A 45 0.40 -12.60 -4.32
N GLY A 46 0.49 -11.46 -3.61
CA GLY A 46 1.34 -11.29 -2.44
C GLY A 46 0.90 -12.15 -1.27
N ALA A 47 -0.40 -12.17 -0.94
CA ALA A 47 -0.94 -13.00 0.15
C ALA A 47 -0.70 -14.51 -0.08
N ILE A 48 -0.88 -14.98 -1.32
CA ILE A 48 -0.58 -16.36 -1.71
C ILE A 48 0.92 -16.65 -1.55
N GLN A 49 1.78 -15.73 -1.98
CA GLN A 49 3.22 -15.87 -1.79
C GLN A 49 3.58 -15.97 -0.30
N TYR A 50 3.13 -15.04 0.53
CA TYR A 50 3.41 -15.07 1.98
C TYR A 50 2.81 -16.31 2.68
N SER A 51 1.71 -16.87 2.17
CA SER A 51 1.09 -18.08 2.72
C SER A 51 1.80 -19.39 2.34
N LEU A 52 2.65 -19.40 1.30
CA LEU A 52 3.32 -20.61 0.77
C LEU A 52 4.81 -20.69 1.18
N SER A 53 5.21 -19.96 2.23
CA SER A 53 6.59 -19.58 2.58
C SER A 53 7.60 -20.69 2.93
N ASP A 54 7.42 -21.95 2.54
CA ASP A 54 8.48 -22.97 2.72
C ASP A 54 9.40 -23.14 1.49
N ASP A 55 8.94 -22.98 0.24
CA ASP A 55 9.85 -22.92 -0.93
C ASP A 55 9.12 -22.39 -2.18
N ILE A 56 9.07 -21.06 -2.38
CA ILE A 56 8.51 -20.45 -3.61
C ILE A 56 9.60 -20.40 -4.70
N ALA A 57 10.22 -21.54 -4.95
CA ALA A 57 11.13 -21.74 -6.06
C ALA A 57 10.38 -22.55 -7.13
N ILE A 58 9.98 -21.92 -8.24
CA ILE A 58 9.51 -22.67 -9.41
C ILE A 58 10.75 -23.35 -10.01
N LYS A 59 11.02 -24.58 -9.54
CA LYS A 59 12.08 -25.46 -10.05
C LYS A 59 11.51 -26.24 -11.24
N GLY A 60 12.12 -26.10 -12.42
CA GLY A 60 11.92 -27.03 -13.54
C GLY A 60 11.09 -26.55 -14.74
N LEU A 61 10.58 -25.32 -14.76
CA LEU A 61 9.93 -24.76 -15.98
C LEU A 61 10.94 -24.07 -16.92
N LEU A 62 12.03 -23.53 -16.36
CA LEU A 62 13.13 -22.90 -17.08
C LEU A 62 14.47 -23.39 -16.47
N PRO A 63 15.60 -23.31 -17.20
CA PRO A 63 16.93 -23.76 -16.72
C PRO A 63 17.51 -22.92 -15.58
N PHE A 64 16.72 -22.03 -14.97
CA PHE A 64 17.07 -21.21 -13.83
C PHE A 64 15.96 -21.28 -12.79
N THR A 65 16.32 -21.39 -11.52
CA THR A 65 15.39 -21.34 -10.40
C THR A 65 14.85 -19.92 -10.24
N ILE A 66 13.56 -19.71 -10.49
CA ILE A 66 12.91 -18.43 -10.19
C ILE A 66 12.66 -18.41 -8.67
N ASN A 67 13.64 -17.90 -7.92
CA ASN A 67 13.56 -17.65 -6.46
C ASN A 67 12.92 -16.30 -6.12
N ALA A 68 12.39 -15.58 -7.11
CA ALA A 68 11.85 -14.24 -6.94
C ALA A 68 10.34 -14.26 -7.16
N GLY A 69 9.59 -14.45 -6.07
CA GLY A 69 8.19 -14.03 -6.04
C GLY A 69 8.09 -12.54 -6.40
N LEU A 70 7.00 -12.13 -7.05
CA LEU A 70 6.73 -10.73 -7.42
C LEU A 70 6.81 -9.76 -6.21
N PHE A 71 6.65 -10.31 -5.00
CA PHE A 71 6.75 -9.63 -3.71
C PHE A 71 7.74 -10.30 -2.75
N ALA A 72 8.80 -10.93 -3.25
CA ALA A 72 9.83 -11.55 -2.40
C ALA A 72 10.52 -10.58 -1.43
N ASN A 73 10.37 -9.27 -1.65
CA ASN A 73 10.85 -8.23 -0.76
C ASN A 73 9.67 -7.51 -0.11
N GLU A 74 9.64 -7.53 1.23
CA GLU A 74 8.62 -6.87 2.07
C GLU A 74 8.42 -5.39 1.73
N ASN A 75 9.50 -4.68 1.37
CA ASN A 75 9.43 -3.27 1.00
C ASN A 75 8.70 -3.05 -0.34
N HIS A 76 8.81 -3.99 -1.28
CA HIS A 76 8.10 -3.91 -2.56
C HIS A 76 6.59 -4.14 -2.38
N PHE A 77 6.22 -5.08 -1.51
CA PHE A 77 4.81 -5.32 -1.21
C PHE A 77 4.22 -4.17 -0.39
N ALA A 78 4.94 -3.66 0.60
CA ALA A 78 4.54 -2.47 1.34
C ALA A 78 4.35 -1.26 0.43
N ALA A 79 5.17 -1.11 -0.62
CA ALA A 79 5.02 -0.04 -1.61
C ALA A 79 3.67 -0.08 -2.34
N LEU A 80 3.21 -1.26 -2.73
CA LEU A 80 1.89 -1.41 -3.32
C LEU A 80 0.77 -0.99 -2.35
N LEU A 81 0.90 -1.39 -1.08
CA LEU A 81 -0.10 -1.09 -0.06
C LEU A 81 -0.17 0.40 0.25
N PHE A 82 0.97 1.07 0.50
CA PHE A 82 0.95 2.49 0.87
C PHE A 82 0.59 3.40 -0.31
N VAL A 83 0.92 3.03 -1.55
CA VAL A 83 0.48 3.76 -2.76
C VAL A 83 -1.04 3.71 -2.94
N SER A 84 -1.70 2.69 -2.39
CA SER A 84 -3.15 2.51 -2.48
C SER A 84 -3.94 3.41 -1.52
N ILE A 85 -3.31 3.88 -0.43
CA ILE A 85 -3.95 4.63 0.66
C ILE A 85 -4.65 5.91 0.16
N PRO A 86 -4.02 6.81 -0.63
CA PRO A 86 -4.66 8.04 -1.07
C PRO A 86 -5.91 7.78 -1.92
N PHE A 87 -5.89 6.71 -2.73
CA PHE A 87 -7.00 6.35 -3.61
C PHE A 87 -8.18 5.77 -2.83
N VAL A 88 -7.92 4.92 -1.83
CA VAL A 88 -8.96 4.41 -0.92
C VAL A 88 -9.55 5.54 -0.09
N ALA A 89 -8.71 6.45 0.43
CA ALA A 89 -9.16 7.63 1.17
C ALA A 89 -10.04 8.54 0.30
N TYR A 90 -9.64 8.77 -0.96
CA TYR A 90 -10.43 9.53 -1.94
C TYR A 90 -11.77 8.85 -2.25
N TYR A 91 -11.76 7.55 -2.53
CA TYR A 91 -12.97 6.80 -2.82
C TYR A 91 -13.95 6.78 -1.62
N GLY A 92 -13.43 6.62 -0.40
CA GLY A 92 -14.23 6.65 0.82
C GLY A 92 -14.84 8.02 1.11
N LEU A 93 -14.01 9.07 1.08
CA LEU A 93 -14.40 10.39 1.58
C LEU A 93 -15.15 11.24 0.54
N PHE A 94 -14.75 11.18 -0.74
CA PHE A 94 -15.32 12.05 -1.79
C PHE A 94 -16.43 11.38 -2.61
N ARG A 95 -16.47 10.05 -2.72
CA ARG A 95 -17.58 9.35 -3.41
C ARG A 95 -18.73 8.93 -2.47
N GLY A 96 -18.65 9.27 -1.17
CA GLY A 96 -19.71 8.99 -0.20
C GLY A 96 -19.78 7.55 0.30
N HIS A 97 -18.81 6.70 -0.05
CA HIS A 97 -18.75 5.31 0.43
C HIS A 97 -17.87 5.16 1.68
N LEU A 98 -18.18 5.94 2.73
CA LEU A 98 -17.39 6.03 3.96
C LEU A 98 -17.08 4.67 4.59
N LEU A 99 -18.07 3.77 4.66
CA LEU A 99 -17.91 2.41 5.20
C LEU A 99 -16.91 1.57 4.40
N SER A 100 -17.03 1.56 3.07
CA SER A 100 -16.10 0.80 2.23
C SER A 100 -14.69 1.38 2.24
N GLY A 101 -14.58 2.72 2.31
CA GLY A 101 -13.31 3.42 2.37
C GLY A 101 -12.61 3.22 3.71
N SER A 102 -13.34 3.32 4.83
CA SER A 102 -12.76 3.07 6.16
C SER A 102 -12.34 1.62 6.30
N LEU A 103 -13.17 0.67 5.87
CA LEU A 103 -12.84 -0.76 5.90
C LEU A 103 -11.63 -1.09 5.02
N GLY A 104 -11.57 -0.52 3.81
CA GLY A 104 -10.40 -0.66 2.93
C GLY A 104 -9.13 -0.07 3.54
N LEU A 105 -9.23 1.08 4.20
CA LEU A 105 -8.09 1.76 4.81
C LEU A 105 -7.58 1.01 6.04
N VAL A 106 -8.48 0.52 6.89
CA VAL A 106 -8.14 -0.38 8.02
C VAL A 106 -7.46 -1.64 7.49
N THR A 107 -8.00 -2.24 6.43
CA THR A 107 -7.43 -3.45 5.82
C THR A 107 -6.01 -3.18 5.31
N LEU A 108 -5.77 -2.09 4.59
CA LEU A 108 -4.43 -1.71 4.12
C LEU A 108 -3.44 -1.49 5.27
N LEU A 109 -3.87 -0.84 6.35
CA LEU A 109 -3.04 -0.63 7.53
C LEU A 109 -2.70 -1.96 8.22
N LEU A 110 -3.68 -2.85 8.40
CA LEU A 110 -3.45 -4.18 8.95
C LEU A 110 -2.49 -4.99 8.09
N LEU A 111 -2.63 -4.95 6.76
CA LEU A 111 -1.69 -5.60 5.85
C LEU A 111 -0.29 -4.99 5.99
N LEU A 112 -0.14 -3.66 6.00
CA LEU A 112 1.16 -3.00 6.19
C LEU A 112 1.84 -3.43 7.49
N LEU A 113 1.05 -3.60 8.57
CA LEU A 113 1.57 -4.10 9.84
C LEU A 113 1.96 -5.59 9.75
N ALA A 114 1.15 -6.41 9.09
CA ALA A 114 1.41 -7.84 8.90
C ALA A 114 2.70 -8.09 8.11
N VAL A 115 2.99 -7.26 7.09
CA VAL A 115 4.17 -7.38 6.23
C VAL A 115 5.49 -7.22 6.99
N GLY A 116 5.51 -6.50 8.11
CA GLY A 116 6.72 -6.39 8.94
C GLY A 116 7.76 -5.37 8.48
N SER A 117 7.56 -4.72 7.33
CA SER A 117 8.44 -3.64 6.87
C SER A 117 8.30 -2.38 7.74
N ARG A 118 9.35 -2.07 8.53
CA ARG A 118 9.43 -0.83 9.33
C ARG A 118 9.26 0.43 8.49
N ALA A 119 9.92 0.47 7.33
CA ALA A 119 9.81 1.58 6.39
C ALA A 119 8.39 1.67 5.81
N GLY A 120 7.82 0.54 5.42
CA GLY A 120 6.45 0.45 4.92
C GLY A 120 5.42 0.98 5.91
N VAL A 121 5.57 0.62 7.19
CA VAL A 121 4.69 1.08 8.28
C VAL A 121 4.78 2.59 8.47
N LEU A 122 5.99 3.14 8.57
CA LEU A 122 6.18 4.59 8.76
C LEU A 122 5.70 5.41 7.57
N ILE A 123 6.02 4.96 6.35
CA ILE A 123 5.59 5.63 5.12
C ILE A 123 4.07 5.53 4.95
N GLY A 124 3.49 4.36 5.21
CA GLY A 124 2.04 4.14 5.19
C GLY A 124 1.30 5.05 6.16
N LEU A 125 1.84 5.24 7.37
CA LEU A 125 1.31 6.16 8.36
C LEU A 125 1.35 7.61 7.86
N ALA A 126 2.53 8.06 7.40
CA ALA A 126 2.72 9.42 6.91
C ALA A 126 1.78 9.73 5.73
N ILE A 127 1.64 8.79 4.78
CA ILE A 127 0.74 8.93 3.62
C ILE A 127 -0.72 8.95 4.07
N THR A 128 -1.10 8.14 5.06
CA THR A 128 -2.46 8.15 5.63
C THR A 128 -2.80 9.52 6.19
N VAL A 129 -1.94 10.04 7.08
CA VAL A 129 -2.12 11.37 7.68
C VAL A 129 -2.20 12.45 6.62
N LEU A 130 -1.26 12.46 5.67
CA LEU A 130 -1.22 13.48 4.62
C LEU A 130 -2.46 13.42 3.72
N SER A 131 -2.88 12.21 3.31
CA SER A 131 -4.07 12.01 2.49
C SER A 131 -5.31 12.55 3.19
N ILE A 132 -5.45 12.27 4.49
CA ILE A 132 -6.62 12.68 5.25
C ILE A 132 -6.61 14.19 5.48
N VAL A 133 -5.49 14.76 5.92
CA VAL A 133 -5.37 16.22 6.12
C VAL A 133 -5.69 16.96 4.82
N PHE A 134 -5.14 16.52 3.70
CA PHE A 134 -5.36 17.15 2.40
C PHE A 134 -6.81 17.02 1.92
N LEU A 135 -7.43 15.85 2.11
CA LEU A 135 -8.82 15.62 1.70
C LEU A 135 -9.84 16.29 2.63
N SER A 136 -9.58 16.30 3.95
CA SER A 136 -10.41 16.99 4.95
C SER A 136 -10.34 18.50 4.79
N ALA A 137 -9.18 19.08 4.48
CA ALA A 137 -9.05 20.51 4.19
C ALA A 137 -9.90 20.95 2.97
N ARG A 138 -10.19 20.01 2.06
CA ARG A 138 -10.94 20.27 0.83
C ARG A 138 -12.44 19.94 0.94
N SER A 139 -12.89 19.18 1.94
CA SER A 139 -14.29 18.72 2.06
C SER A 139 -15.02 19.34 3.27
N ARG A 140 -16.31 19.67 3.13
CA ARG A 140 -17.17 20.17 4.24
C ARG A 140 -17.53 19.11 5.29
N MET A 141 -17.06 17.87 5.18
CA MET A 141 -17.38 16.77 6.11
C MET A 141 -16.29 16.63 7.19
N SER A 142 -16.19 17.61 8.10
CA SER A 142 -14.99 17.79 8.94
C SER A 142 -15.07 17.23 10.37
N GLY A 143 -16.05 16.40 10.73
CA GLY A 143 -16.20 15.91 12.13
C GLY A 143 -15.91 14.43 12.29
N LEU A 144 -16.83 13.60 11.80
CA LEU A 144 -16.85 12.15 12.06
C LEU A 144 -15.70 11.39 11.38
N SER A 145 -15.27 11.84 10.19
CA SER A 145 -14.13 11.23 9.49
C SER A 145 -12.83 11.42 10.25
N ILE A 146 -12.64 12.56 10.92
CA ILE A 146 -11.42 12.86 11.65
C ILE A 146 -11.33 11.94 12.89
N LEU A 147 -12.47 11.67 13.52
CA LEU A 147 -12.54 10.82 14.72
C LEU A 147 -12.27 9.35 14.40
N ALA A 148 -12.87 8.81 13.34
CA ALA A 148 -12.61 7.43 12.88
C ALA A 148 -11.14 7.24 12.46
N VAL A 149 -10.54 8.28 11.86
CA VAL A 149 -9.13 8.33 11.53
C VAL A 149 -8.27 8.36 12.77
N PHE A 150 -8.61 9.17 13.77
CA PHE A 150 -7.84 9.28 15.00
C PHE A 150 -7.81 7.94 15.74
N ILE A 151 -8.93 7.22 15.77
CA ILE A 151 -9.04 5.88 16.34
C ILE A 151 -8.19 4.87 15.56
N GLY A 152 -8.29 4.87 14.22
CA GLY A 152 -7.48 3.99 13.37
C GLY A 152 -5.98 4.27 13.47
N LEU A 153 -5.59 5.55 13.49
CA LEU A 153 -4.20 5.99 13.63
C LEU A 153 -3.65 5.60 14.99
N SER A 154 -4.43 5.78 16.07
CA SER A 154 -4.03 5.40 17.43
C SER A 154 -3.81 3.89 17.55
N ALA A 155 -4.76 3.08 17.05
CA ALA A 155 -4.63 1.63 17.03
C ALA A 155 -3.41 1.17 16.19
N TYR A 156 -3.16 1.85 15.07
CA TYR A 156 -2.02 1.56 14.20
C TYR A 156 -0.67 1.93 14.82
N THR A 157 -0.57 3.10 15.46
CA THR A 157 0.64 3.49 16.20
C THR A 157 0.94 2.54 17.35
N ILE A 158 -0.09 2.06 18.05
CA ILE A 158 0.06 1.09 19.13
C ILE A 158 0.57 -0.25 18.56
N GLY A 159 -0.02 -0.74 17.47
CA GLY A 159 0.43 -1.98 16.81
C GLY A 159 1.85 -1.88 16.22
N ALA A 160 2.22 -0.72 15.68
CA ALA A 160 3.58 -0.47 15.21
C ALA A 160 4.58 -0.44 16.37
N TRP A 161 4.23 0.20 17.48
CA TRP A 161 5.06 0.28 18.68
C TRP A 161 5.30 -1.10 19.30
N THR A 162 4.23 -1.91 19.45
CA THR A 162 4.35 -3.25 20.04
C THR A 162 5.20 -4.20 19.18
N LYS A 163 5.12 -4.10 17.85
CA LYS A 163 5.93 -4.92 16.95
C LYS A 163 7.40 -4.48 16.94
N ILE A 164 7.67 -3.17 17.01
CA ILE A 164 9.03 -2.63 17.09
C ILE A 164 9.70 -2.95 18.44
N ASP A 165 8.96 -2.86 19.54
CA ASP A 165 9.46 -3.25 20.88
C ASP A 165 9.67 -4.77 21.00
N ALA A 166 8.79 -5.59 20.42
CA ALA A 166 8.93 -7.04 20.44
C ALA A 166 10.22 -7.52 19.75
N ASP A 167 10.53 -6.96 18.57
CA ASP A 167 11.80 -7.23 17.85
C ASP A 167 13.04 -6.72 18.62
N ALA A 168 12.89 -5.66 19.43
CA ALA A 168 13.99 -5.07 20.18
C ALA A 168 14.30 -5.82 21.49
N ILE A 169 13.30 -6.47 22.07
CA ILE A 169 13.41 -7.22 23.33
C ILE A 169 13.71 -8.71 23.07
N ASP A 170 13.22 -9.28 21.97
CA ASP A 170 13.51 -10.66 21.56
C ASP A 170 13.68 -10.77 20.04
N PRO A 171 14.91 -10.89 19.51
CA PRO A 171 15.15 -11.05 18.08
C PRO A 171 14.61 -12.38 17.50
N ALA A 172 14.05 -13.27 18.32
CA ALA A 172 13.37 -14.50 17.89
C ALA A 172 11.84 -14.38 17.83
N PHE A 173 11.24 -13.21 18.11
CA PHE A 173 9.78 -13.07 18.10
C PHE A 173 9.21 -13.28 16.68
N GLY A 174 8.53 -14.41 16.47
CA GLY A 174 7.89 -14.76 15.19
C GLY A 174 8.70 -15.72 14.29
N ARG A 175 9.74 -16.39 14.80
CA ARG A 175 10.28 -17.63 14.20
C ARG A 175 9.68 -18.87 14.84
#